data_AF-A0A7C3RFK8-F1
#
_entry.id   AF-A0A7C3RFK8-F1
#
_cell.length_a   1.000
_cell.length_b   1.000
_cell.length_c   1.000
_cell.angle_alpha   90.00
_cell.angle_beta   90.00
_cell.angle_gamma   90.00
#
_symmetry.space_group_name_H-M   'P 1'
#
loop_
_entity.id
_entity.type
_entity.pdbx_description
1 polymer ?
#
loop_
_entity_poly.entity_id
_entity_poly.type
_entity_poly.pdbx_seq_one_letter_code
_entity_poly.pdbx_strand_id
1 'polypeptide(L)'
;MANTSGKRRRGRAMLLGVGLDSDGHKRVTEGTNFLLVGGSEETHELMTEKVIKINEKLKASGKDLDTVSREQFDDIAQSVGLRRVNPKSG
;
A
#
# COMPACT_ATOMS: atom_id res chain seq x y z
N MET A 1 -36.10 21.27 -6.65
CA MET A 1 -35.56 20.68 -7.89
C MET A 1 -34.06 20.41 -7.67
N ALA A 2 -33.51 19.43 -8.38
CA ALA A 2 -32.43 18.55 -7.94
C ALA A 2 -31.01 19.16 -7.78
N ASN A 3 -30.33 18.63 -6.76
CA ASN A 3 -28.93 18.19 -6.63
C ASN A 3 -28.02 18.26 -7.87
N THR A 4 -26.74 18.62 -7.69
CA THR A 4 -25.55 17.82 -8.12
C THR A 4 -24.27 18.53 -7.67
N SER A 5 -23.81 18.25 -6.45
CA SER A 5 -22.39 18.42 -6.11
C SER A 5 -21.61 17.30 -6.80
N GLY A 6 -20.85 17.65 -7.84
CA GLY A 6 -20.08 16.69 -8.64
C GLY A 6 -19.20 15.82 -7.76
N LYS A 7 -19.59 14.55 -7.60
CA LYS A 7 -18.80 13.53 -6.91
C LYS A 7 -17.54 13.33 -7.76
N ARG A 8 -16.42 13.97 -7.38
CA ARG A 8 -15.10 13.66 -7.94
C ARG A 8 -14.99 12.14 -7.91
N ARG A 9 -14.78 11.50 -9.06
CA ARG A 9 -14.47 10.07 -9.12
C ARG A 9 -13.29 9.86 -8.19
N ARG A 10 -13.52 9.24 -7.02
CA ARG A 10 -12.45 8.86 -6.11
C ARG A 10 -11.51 7.99 -6.94
N GLY A 11 -10.28 8.47 -7.15
CA GLY A 11 -9.25 7.65 -7.76
C GLY A 11 -9.09 6.39 -6.92
N ARG A 12 -8.90 5.25 -7.59
CA ARG A 12 -8.71 3.96 -6.94
C ARG A 12 -7.44 4.02 -6.10
N ALA A 13 -7.53 3.69 -4.83
CA ALA A 13 -6.38 3.68 -3.93
C ALA A 13 -5.47 2.48 -4.25
N MET A 14 -4.16 2.73 -4.30
CA MET A 14 -3.15 1.71 -4.59
C MET A 14 -1.96 1.83 -3.64
N LEU A 15 -1.38 0.69 -3.26
CA LEU A 15 -0.10 0.62 -2.56
C LEU A 15 1.04 0.51 -3.56
N LEU A 16 2.03 1.39 -3.44
CA LEU A 16 3.26 1.31 -4.22
C LEU A 16 4.41 0.94 -3.29
N GLY A 17 5.13 -0.12 -3.62
CA GLY A 17 6.38 -0.49 -2.96
C GLY A 17 7.53 -0.40 -3.94
N VAL A 18 8.61 0.27 -3.54
CA VAL A 18 9.80 0.44 -4.37
C VAL A 18 11.00 -0.05 -3.58
N GLY A 19 11.63 -1.12 -4.06
CA GLY A 19 12.91 -1.61 -3.52
C GLY A 19 14.06 -0.82 -4.15
N LEU A 20 14.87 -0.18 -3.30
CA LEU A 20 15.97 0.69 -3.73
C LEU A 20 17.33 -0.03 -3.76
N ASP A 21 17.41 -1.20 -3.13
CA ASP A 21 18.51 -2.13 -3.30
C ASP A 21 18.29 -2.93 -4.59
N SER A 22 19.32 -3.05 -5.43
CA SER A 22 19.25 -3.84 -6.65
C SER A 22 20.43 -4.81 -6.68
N ASP A 23 20.14 -6.06 -7.00
CA ASP A 23 21.11 -7.13 -7.23
C ASP A 23 21.39 -7.36 -8.73
N GLY A 24 20.95 -6.43 -9.58
CA GLY A 24 21.03 -6.55 -11.04
C GLY A 24 19.81 -7.21 -11.69
N HIS A 25 18.84 -7.69 -10.90
CA HIS A 25 17.59 -8.23 -11.43
C HIS A 25 16.44 -7.21 -11.35
N LYS A 26 15.58 -7.24 -12.37
CA LYS A 26 14.32 -6.48 -12.38
C LYS A 26 13.22 -7.37 -11.83
N ARG A 27 12.67 -7.00 -10.68
CA ARG A 27 11.51 -7.65 -10.08
C ARG A 27 10.30 -6.72 -10.11
N VAL A 28 9.16 -7.25 -10.54
CA VAL A 28 7.90 -6.52 -10.59
C VAL A 28 6.79 -7.47 -10.16
N THR A 29 6.00 -7.06 -9.18
CA THR A 29 4.83 -7.81 -8.70
C THR A 29 3.63 -6.87 -8.68
N GLU A 30 2.60 -7.21 -9.46
CA GLU A 30 1.36 -6.43 -9.54
C GLU A 30 0.20 -7.19 -8.90
N GLY A 31 -0.67 -6.47 -8.21
CA GLY A 31 -1.92 -7.01 -7.66
C GLY A 31 -3.08 -6.02 -7.82
N THR A 32 -4.27 -6.45 -7.41
CA THR A 32 -5.53 -5.72 -7.61
C THR A 32 -5.54 -4.27 -7.11
N ASN A 33 -4.71 -3.99 -6.11
CA ASN A 33 -4.64 -2.71 -5.42
C ASN A 33 -3.20 -2.38 -4.97
N PHE A 34 -2.19 -3.01 -5.59
CA PHE A 34 -0.78 -2.74 -5.29
C PHE A 34 0.15 -2.99 -6.46
N LEU A 35 1.32 -2.34 -6.42
CA LEU A 35 2.43 -2.56 -7.35
C LEU A 35 3.75 -2.49 -6.59
N LEU A 36 4.57 -3.53 -6.74
CA LEU A 36 5.91 -3.64 -6.19
C LEU A 36 6.93 -3.65 -7.31
N VAL A 37 7.96 -2.80 -7.21
CA VAL A 37 8.99 -2.65 -8.23
C VAL A 37 10.38 -2.61 -7.59
N GLY A 38 11.32 -3.38 -8.13
CA GLY A 38 12.71 -3.40 -7.66
C GLY A 38 12.90 -4.16 -6.34
N GLY A 39 14.07 -3.99 -5.73
CA GLY A 39 14.55 -4.79 -4.60
C GLY A 39 15.45 -5.95 -5.04
N SER A 40 16.44 -6.28 -4.21
CA SER A 40 17.05 -7.62 -4.22
C SER A 40 15.98 -8.68 -3.96
N GLU A 41 16.31 -9.95 -4.15
CA GLU A 41 15.38 -11.06 -3.85
C GLU A 41 14.77 -10.94 -2.45
N GLU A 42 15.62 -10.80 -1.44
CA GLU A 42 15.20 -10.70 -0.04
C GLU A 42 14.28 -9.48 0.19
N THR A 43 14.66 -8.30 -0.30
CA THR A 43 13.82 -7.10 -0.11
C THR A 43 12.50 -7.22 -0.87
N HIS A 44 12.51 -7.76 -2.08
CA HIS A 44 11.30 -7.93 -2.88
C HIS A 44 10.32 -8.91 -2.24
N GLU A 45 10.83 -10.03 -1.72
CA GLU A 45 10.03 -11.00 -0.97
C GLU A 45 9.45 -10.39 0.30
N LEU A 46 10.25 -9.65 1.07
CA LEU A 46 9.78 -8.92 2.25
C LEU A 46 8.67 -7.93 1.89
N MET A 47 8.84 -7.12 0.84
CA MET A 47 7.79 -6.21 0.36
C MET A 47 6.50 -6.96 0.01
N THR A 48 6.63 -8.08 -0.70
CA THR A 48 5.50 -8.92 -1.12
C THR A 48 4.74 -9.46 0.10
N GLU A 49 5.46 -10.02 1.07
CA GLU A 49 4.88 -10.49 2.33
C GLU A 49 4.12 -9.37 3.07
N LYS A 50 4.69 -8.17 3.17
CA LYS A 50 4.03 -7.05 3.86
C LYS A 50 2.73 -6.66 3.18
N VAL A 51 2.72 -6.56 1.85
CA VAL A 51 1.53 -6.17 1.10
C VAL A 51 0.41 -7.21 1.20
N ILE A 52 0.76 -8.50 1.18
CA ILE A 52 -0.21 -9.57 1.40
C ILE A 52 -0.84 -9.43 2.80
N LYS A 53 -0.03 -9.29 3.84
CA LYS A 53 -0.49 -9.14 5.24
C LYS A 53 -1.38 -7.91 5.43
N ILE A 54 -1.07 -6.79 4.76
CA ILE A 54 -1.91 -5.59 4.77
C ILE A 54 -3.28 -5.90 4.16
N ASN A 55 -3.31 -6.53 2.98
CA ASN A 55 -4.55 -6.88 2.31
C ASN A 55 -5.40 -7.88 3.11
N GLU A 56 -4.79 -8.85 3.78
CA GLU A 56 -5.49 -9.77 4.68
C GLU A 56 -6.14 -9.04 5.86
N LYS A 57 -5.41 -8.11 6.50
CA LYS A 57 -5.93 -7.32 7.62
C LYS A 57 -7.04 -6.35 7.19
N LEU A 58 -6.93 -5.76 6.00
CA LEU A 58 -7.99 -4.94 5.40
C LEU A 58 -9.26 -5.78 5.20
N LYS A 59 -9.13 -6.94 4.56
CA LYS A 59 -10.25 -7.88 4.34
C LYS A 59 -10.86 -8.36 5.65
N ALA A 60 -10.03 -8.70 6.65
CA ALA A 60 -10.50 -9.11 7.98
C ALA A 60 -11.28 -7.98 8.69
N SER A 61 -10.96 -6.72 8.39
CA SER A 61 -11.67 -5.54 8.90
C SER A 61 -12.92 -5.20 8.07
N GLY A 62 -13.23 -5.99 7.03
CA GLY A 62 -14.34 -5.72 6.10
C GLY A 62 -14.11 -4.47 5.23
N LYS A 63 -12.86 -4.07 5.04
CA LYS A 63 -12.47 -2.87 4.28
C LYS A 63 -11.52 -3.21 3.15
N ASP A 64 -11.36 -2.26 2.26
CA ASP A 64 -10.39 -2.23 1.18
C ASP A 64 -9.64 -0.88 1.21
N LEU A 65 -8.64 -0.73 0.34
CA LEU A 65 -7.85 0.52 0.29
C LEU A 65 -8.69 1.75 -0.07
N ASP A 66 -9.82 1.57 -0.75
CA ASP A 66 -10.71 2.66 -1.13
C ASP A 66 -11.61 3.14 0.03
N THR A 67 -11.85 2.27 1.01
CA THR A 67 -12.80 2.49 2.12
C THR A 67 -12.15 2.62 3.50
N VAL A 68 -10.89 2.17 3.65
CA VAL A 68 -10.13 2.31 4.90
C VAL A 68 -9.80 3.78 5.19
N SER A 69 -9.89 4.18 6.46
CA SER A 69 -9.41 5.50 6.87
C SER A 69 -7.88 5.52 6.95
N ARG A 70 -7.30 6.71 6.88
CA ARG A 70 -5.84 6.85 6.99
C ARG A 70 -5.29 6.36 8.32
N GLU A 71 -6.00 6.61 9.42
CA GLU A 71 -5.61 6.16 10.77
C GLU A 71 -5.61 4.63 10.85
N GLN A 72 -6.67 3.98 10.37
CA GLN A 72 -6.75 2.52 10.34
C GLN A 72 -5.71 1.89 9.42
N PHE A 73 -5.44 2.54 8.29
CA PHE A 73 -4.38 2.10 7.41
C PHE A 73 -3.01 2.22 8.09
N ASP A 74 -2.73 3.34 8.77
CA ASP A 74 -1.50 3.54 9.54
C ASP A 74 -1.35 2.46 10.63
N ASP A 75 -2.43 2.11 11.34
CA ASP A 75 -2.43 1.04 12.35
C ASP A 75 -2.13 -0.34 11.74
N ILE A 76 -2.75 -0.67 10.60
CA ILE A 76 -2.49 -1.90 9.87
C ILE A 76 -1.03 -1.95 9.40
N ALA A 77 -0.54 -0.86 8.82
CA ALA A 77 0.84 -0.71 8.34
C ALA A 77 1.85 -0.90 9.49
N GLN A 78 1.62 -0.25 10.63
CA GLN A 78 2.44 -0.42 11.84
C GLN A 78 2.41 -1.86 12.34
N SER A 79 1.24 -2.51 12.33
CA SER A 79 1.10 -3.90 12.79
C SER A 79 1.86 -4.91 11.92
N VAL A 80 2.17 -4.57 10.67
CA VAL A 80 3.03 -5.39 9.81
C VAL A 80 4.49 -4.94 9.85
N GLY A 81 4.83 -3.93 10.65
CA GLY A 81 6.20 -3.43 10.84
C GLY A 81 6.61 -2.29 9.90
N LEU A 82 5.68 -1.68 9.15
CA LEU A 82 5.98 -0.48 8.40
C LEU A 82 6.03 0.73 9.33
N ARG A 83 7.07 1.55 9.17
CA ARG A 83 7.23 2.80 9.93
C ARG A 83 6.89 3.97 9.05
N ARG A 84 6.06 4.87 9.56
CA ARG A 84 5.75 6.12 8.88
C ARG A 84 6.97 7.04 8.94
N VAL A 85 7.54 7.34 7.77
CA VAL A 85 8.58 8.36 7.65
C VAL A 85 7.90 9.73 7.74
N ASN A 86 8.29 10.54 8.73
CA ASN A 86 7.76 11.90 8.86
C ASN A 86 8.70 12.85 8.08
N PRO A 87 8.25 13.49 6.98
CA PRO A 87 9.13 14.28 6.13
C PRO A 87 9.58 15.61 6.74
N LYS A 88 9.19 15.94 7.99
CA LYS A 88 9.55 17.18 8.69
C LYS A 88 10.84 17.08 9.54
N SER A 89 11.66 16.05 9.31
CA SER A 89 12.88 15.79 10.09
C SER A 89 14.17 16.06 9.30
N GLY A 90 14.10 16.89 8.25
CA GLY A 90 15.25 17.37 7.48
C GLY A 90 15.38 18.88 7.60
#